data_AF-I3EF71-F1
#
_entry.id   AF-I3EF71-F1
#
_cell.length_a   1.000
_cell.length_b   1.000
_cell.length_c   1.000
_cell.angle_alpha   90.00
_cell.angle_beta   90.00
_cell.angle_gamma   90.00
#
_symmetry.space_group_name_H-M   'P 1'
#
loop_
_entity.id
_entity.type
_entity.pdbx_description
1 polymer ?
#
loop_
_entity_poly.entity_id
_entity_poly.type
_entity_poly.pdbx_seq_one_letter_code
_entity_poly.pdbx_strand_id
1 'polypeptide(L)'
;MEEYIGACLIIKTNKATHIGRLQQITPELNKMVVEVSGHLKEIELSEIDEVEILADEDSEIIRQAQQKPKQKEEVKKTVTATHISMDLYNKVIDLSDTLYGPSRGEVIYSGARGVLHLFVNIFKFMDKKFVVYTGAGIFSEIAVVLGRLSMLYGTDVTIIPSVRTQRLTRELFYYESNGGVVSNKRKDQTIVIIADTDAKEEMTKNAERVIFLGDYKNIETPNKEVIFFGVPVRDPAEFTGNAILCDVGLSSKIFTKFNIRKYSPKLLQKITKQ
;
A
#
# COMPACT_ATOMS: atom_id res chain seq x y z
N MET A 1 -8.77 -33.60 -10.31
CA MET A 1 -7.54 -33.09 -10.98
C MET A 1 -7.72 -32.83 -12.47
N GLU A 2 -8.70 -33.45 -13.14
CA GLU A 2 -9.04 -33.15 -14.55
C GLU A 2 -9.66 -31.75 -14.76
N GLU A 3 -10.13 -31.10 -13.70
CA GLU A 3 -10.77 -29.77 -13.71
C GLU A 3 -9.85 -28.62 -14.17
N TYR A 4 -8.54 -28.88 -14.25
CA TYR A 4 -7.54 -27.88 -14.66
C TYR A 4 -7.00 -28.12 -16.08
N ILE A 5 -7.47 -29.16 -16.77
CA ILE A 5 -7.11 -29.39 -18.18
C ILE A 5 -7.64 -28.22 -19.01
N GLY A 6 -6.76 -27.57 -19.77
CA GLY A 6 -7.05 -26.34 -20.49
C GLY A 6 -6.72 -25.05 -19.73
N ALA A 7 -6.32 -25.11 -18.46
CA ALA A 7 -5.87 -23.93 -17.72
C ALA A 7 -4.50 -23.46 -18.23
N CYS A 8 -4.29 -22.14 -18.27
CA CYS A 8 -2.97 -21.58 -18.55
C CYS A 8 -2.17 -21.54 -17.24
N LEU A 9 -0.98 -22.13 -17.25
CA LEU A 9 -0.14 -22.28 -16.07
C LEU A 9 1.18 -21.55 -16.25
N ILE A 10 1.68 -20.94 -15.18
CA ILE A 10 3.09 -20.63 -14.99
C ILE A 10 3.67 -21.71 -14.11
N ILE A 11 4.64 -22.45 -14.63
CA ILE A 11 5.29 -23.58 -13.95
C ILE A 11 6.75 -23.20 -13.79
N LYS A 12 7.19 -23.04 -12.55
CA LYS A 12 8.60 -22.81 -12.22
C LYS A 12 9.20 -24.15 -11.84
N THR A 13 10.20 -24.57 -12.59
CA THR A 13 11.07 -25.69 -12.25
C THR A 13 12.42 -25.17 -11.78
N ASN A 14 13.19 -26.05 -11.17
CA ASN A 14 14.57 -25.76 -10.74
C ASN A 14 15.51 -25.31 -11.87
N LYS A 15 15.13 -25.55 -13.14
CA LYS A 15 15.91 -25.21 -14.34
C LYS A 15 15.34 -24.06 -15.13
N ALA A 16 14.01 -23.89 -15.16
CA ALA A 16 13.37 -22.92 -16.04
C ALA A 16 11.93 -22.59 -15.62
N THR A 17 11.42 -21.47 -16.12
CA THR A 17 9.99 -21.16 -16.06
C THR A 17 9.33 -21.52 -17.40
N HIS A 18 8.22 -22.24 -17.34
CA HIS A 18 7.39 -22.63 -18.47
C HIS A 18 6.02 -21.99 -18.33
N ILE A 19 5.55 -21.36 -19.39
CA ILE A 19 4.21 -20.77 -19.45
C ILE A 19 3.48 -21.45 -20.59
N GLY A 20 2.38 -22.14 -20.27
CA GLY A 20 1.69 -22.94 -21.26
C GLY A 20 0.38 -23.50 -20.76
N ARG A 21 -0.34 -24.20 -21.64
CA ARG A 21 -1.66 -24.73 -21.35
C ARG A 21 -1.56 -26.17 -20.87
N LEU A 22 -2.19 -26.49 -19.75
CA LEU A 22 -2.20 -27.85 -19.22
C LEU A 22 -3.01 -28.75 -20.13
N GLN A 23 -2.41 -29.81 -20.66
CA GLN A 23 -3.09 -30.77 -21.52
C GLN A 23 -3.39 -32.08 -20.79
N GLN A 24 -2.45 -32.54 -19.96
CA GLN A 24 -2.60 -33.79 -19.22
C GLN A 24 -1.74 -33.79 -17.96
N ILE A 25 -2.23 -34.43 -16.91
CA ILE A 25 -1.44 -34.81 -15.73
C ILE A 25 -1.55 -36.33 -15.60
N THR A 26 -0.41 -37.01 -15.47
CA THR A 26 -0.34 -38.45 -15.23
C THR A 26 0.45 -38.69 -13.94
N PRO A 27 -0.22 -38.66 -12.76
CA PRO A 27 0.44 -38.81 -11.46
C PRO A 27 1.19 -40.13 -11.31
N GLU A 28 0.69 -41.21 -11.91
CA GLU A 28 1.27 -42.56 -11.85
C GLU A 28 2.65 -42.62 -12.54
N LEU A 29 2.88 -41.73 -13.50
CA LEU A 29 4.15 -41.58 -14.21
C LEU A 29 4.96 -40.37 -13.71
N ASN A 30 4.49 -39.68 -12.67
CA ASN A 30 5.09 -38.47 -12.12
C ASN A 30 5.30 -37.35 -13.17
N LYS A 31 4.36 -37.21 -14.11
CA LYS A 31 4.51 -36.31 -15.28
C LYS A 31 3.30 -35.41 -15.50
N MET A 32 3.58 -34.24 -16.08
CA MET A 32 2.62 -33.27 -16.56
C MET A 32 2.97 -32.86 -18.00
N VAL A 33 1.97 -32.78 -18.88
CA VAL A 33 2.13 -32.36 -20.28
C VAL A 33 1.52 -30.98 -20.48
N VAL A 34 2.33 -30.06 -20.97
CA VAL A 34 1.97 -28.65 -21.13
C VAL A 34 2.30 -28.19 -22.53
N GLU A 35 1.36 -27.52 -23.18
CA GLU A 35 1.57 -26.90 -24.48
C GLU A 35 2.22 -25.52 -24.30
N VAL A 36 3.50 -25.43 -24.68
CA VAL A 36 4.30 -24.19 -24.60
C VAL A 36 4.61 -23.75 -26.03
N SER A 37 4.08 -22.60 -26.44
CA SER A 37 4.29 -22.02 -27.78
C SER A 37 3.95 -22.98 -28.94
N GLY A 38 2.89 -23.78 -28.79
CA GLY A 38 2.43 -24.74 -29.81
C GLY A 38 3.16 -26.08 -29.83
N HIS A 39 4.10 -26.32 -28.91
CA HIS A 39 4.77 -27.60 -28.74
C HIS A 39 4.40 -28.24 -27.40
N LEU A 40 4.13 -29.54 -27.42
CA LEU A 40 3.88 -30.31 -26.19
C LEU A 40 5.21 -30.55 -25.48
N LYS A 41 5.26 -30.19 -24.20
CA LYS A 41 6.41 -30.39 -23.33
C LYS A 41 6.01 -31.22 -22.13
N GLU A 42 6.74 -32.30 -21.90
CA GLU A 42 6.63 -33.08 -20.67
C GLU A 42 7.48 -32.44 -19.56
N ILE A 43 6.91 -32.31 -18.37
CA ILE A 43 7.54 -31.79 -17.16
C ILE A 43 7.35 -32.84 -16.07
N GLU A 44 8.44 -33.25 -15.44
CA GLU A 44 8.38 -34.14 -14.27
C GLU A 44 7.85 -33.37 -13.06
N LEU A 45 6.85 -33.92 -12.36
CA LEU A 45 6.22 -33.25 -11.22
C LEU A 45 7.21 -33.01 -10.07
N SER A 46 8.24 -33.84 -9.96
CA SER A 46 9.31 -33.69 -8.96
C SER A 46 10.27 -32.53 -9.22
N GLU A 47 10.32 -32.00 -10.45
CA GLU A 47 11.17 -30.85 -10.77
C GLU A 47 10.45 -29.51 -10.57
N ILE A 48 9.17 -29.53 -10.19
CA ILE A 48 8.33 -28.34 -10.06
C ILE A 48 8.48 -27.75 -8.67
N ASP A 49 8.97 -26.52 -8.61
CA ASP A 49 9.08 -25.75 -7.37
C ASP A 49 7.77 -24.98 -7.08
N GLU A 50 7.10 -24.50 -8.13
CA GLU A 50 5.88 -23.69 -8.00
C GLU A 50 5.00 -23.79 -9.26
N VAL A 51 3.68 -23.84 -9.07
CA VAL A 51 2.68 -23.76 -10.14
C VAL A 51 1.67 -22.67 -9.81
N GLU A 52 1.48 -21.73 -10.73
CA GLU A 52 0.47 -20.68 -10.64
C GLU A 52 -0.52 -20.85 -11.81
N ILE A 53 -1.83 -20.86 -11.51
CA ILE A 53 -2.89 -20.89 -12.52
C ILE A 53 -3.22 -19.44 -12.91
N LEU A 54 -3.10 -19.11 -14.19
CA LEU A 54 -3.49 -17.82 -14.72
C LEU A 54 -5.01 -17.77 -14.94
N ALA A 55 -5.62 -16.67 -14.51
CA ALA A 55 -7.03 -16.41 -14.79
C ALA A 55 -7.22 -16.20 -16.31
N ASP A 56 -8.37 -16.61 -16.85
CA ASP A 56 -8.64 -16.60 -18.29
C ASP A 56 -8.45 -15.22 -18.96
N GLU A 57 -8.58 -14.11 -18.21
CA GLU A 57 -8.38 -12.74 -18.72
C GLU A 57 -6.89 -12.44 -19.07
N ASP A 58 -5.93 -13.12 -18.44
CA ASP A 58 -4.50 -12.98 -18.73
C ASP A 58 -4.03 -13.85 -19.92
N SER A 59 -4.86 -14.81 -20.34
CA SER A 59 -4.52 -15.77 -21.40
C SER A 59 -4.56 -15.15 -22.82
N GLU A 60 -5.34 -14.08 -23.02
CA GLU A 60 -5.36 -13.31 -24.28
C GLU A 60 -4.11 -12.45 -24.47
N ILE A 61 -3.51 -11.97 -23.38
CA ILE A 61 -2.29 -11.14 -23.39
C ILE A 61 -1.09 -11.96 -23.93
N ILE A 62 -1.04 -13.25 -23.60
CA ILE A 62 0.01 -14.16 -24.07
C ILE A 62 -0.18 -14.51 -25.56
N ARG A 63 -1.42 -14.68 -26.04
CA ARG A 63 -1.72 -14.91 -27.47
C ARG A 63 -1.28 -13.75 -28.36
N GLN A 64 -1.44 -12.51 -27.90
CA GLN A 64 -1.02 -11.33 -28.68
C GLN A 64 0.50 -11.14 -28.70
N ALA A 65 1.21 -11.57 -27.67
CA ALA A 65 2.68 -11.52 -27.61
C ALA A 65 3.36 -12.54 -28.56
N GLN A 66 2.65 -13.57 -29.01
CA GLN A 66 3.20 -14.68 -29.79
C GLN A 66 3.03 -14.54 -31.31
N GLN A 67 2.31 -13.52 -31.82
CA GLN A 67 2.00 -13.39 -33.26
C GLN A 67 2.72 -12.28 -34.04
N LYS A 68 3.60 -11.46 -33.44
CA LYS A 68 4.32 -10.43 -34.21
C LYS A 68 5.80 -10.75 -34.44
N PRO A 69 6.26 -10.87 -35.70
CA PRO A 69 7.68 -10.88 -36.00
C PRO A 69 8.29 -9.50 -35.73
N LYS A 70 9.49 -9.51 -35.16
CA LYS A 70 10.32 -8.37 -34.75
C LYS A 70 10.28 -7.21 -35.77
N GLN A 71 9.70 -6.09 -35.36
CA GLN A 71 10.25 -4.77 -35.67
C GLN A 71 10.76 -4.17 -34.36
N LYS A 72 12.06 -3.86 -34.34
CA LYS A 72 12.72 -3.13 -33.26
C LYS A 72 12.17 -1.70 -33.25
N GLU A 73 11.08 -1.47 -32.55
CA GLU A 73 10.89 -0.20 -31.87
C GLU A 73 11.62 -0.33 -30.53
N GLU A 74 12.52 0.62 -30.26
CA GLU A 74 13.05 0.84 -28.93
C GLU A 74 11.89 1.21 -28.01
N VAL A 75 11.22 0.20 -27.45
CA VAL A 75 10.31 0.38 -26.33
C VAL A 75 11.18 0.86 -25.18
N LYS A 76 11.18 2.18 -24.94
CA LYS A 76 11.61 2.75 -23.67
C LYS A 76 10.98 1.89 -22.58
N LYS A 77 11.78 1.07 -21.90
CA LYS A 77 11.35 0.39 -20.68
C LYS A 77 10.97 1.50 -19.71
N THR A 78 9.67 1.79 -19.62
CA THR A 78 9.12 2.74 -18.67
C THR A 78 9.38 2.18 -17.29
N VAL A 79 10.39 2.70 -16.62
CA VAL A 79 10.72 2.34 -15.24
C VAL A 79 9.48 2.58 -14.40
N THR A 80 8.99 1.51 -13.76
CA THR A 80 7.80 1.60 -12.91
C THR A 80 8.11 2.47 -11.70
N ALA A 81 7.28 3.48 -11.46
CA ALA A 81 7.50 4.41 -10.36
C ALA A 81 7.28 3.69 -9.01
N THR A 82 8.25 3.79 -8.10
CA THR A 82 8.15 3.27 -6.72
C THR A 82 7.49 4.28 -5.76
N HIS A 83 7.44 5.54 -6.16
CA HIS A 83 6.77 6.64 -5.46
C HIS A 83 6.22 7.65 -6.47
N ILE A 84 5.30 8.50 -6.05
CA ILE A 84 4.64 9.50 -6.90
C ILE A 84 4.59 10.86 -6.22
N SER A 85 4.40 11.96 -6.96
CA SER A 85 4.17 13.27 -6.33
C SER A 85 2.80 13.33 -5.63
N MET A 86 2.64 14.27 -4.70
CA MET A 86 1.34 14.50 -4.04
C MET A 86 0.22 14.85 -5.03
N ASP A 87 0.53 15.60 -6.10
CA ASP A 87 -0.44 15.91 -7.15
C ASP A 87 -0.91 14.67 -7.90
N LEU A 88 0.00 13.74 -8.19
CA LEU A 88 -0.34 12.47 -8.81
C LEU A 88 -1.09 11.56 -7.83
N TYR A 89 -0.75 11.60 -6.55
CA TYR A 89 -1.49 10.90 -5.50
C TYR A 89 -2.95 11.35 -5.42
N ASN A 90 -3.20 12.67 -5.47
CA ASN A 90 -4.56 13.19 -5.50
C ASN A 90 -5.34 12.67 -6.73
N LYS A 91 -4.71 12.62 -7.92
CA LYS A 91 -5.32 12.02 -9.12
C LYS A 91 -5.60 10.52 -8.97
N VAL A 92 -4.72 9.79 -8.28
CA VAL A 92 -4.91 8.37 -7.95
C VAL A 92 -6.15 8.19 -7.07
N ILE A 93 -6.28 9.01 -6.02
CA ILE A 93 -7.43 8.97 -5.13
C ILE A 93 -8.72 9.37 -5.85
N ASP A 94 -8.69 10.43 -6.66
CA ASP A 94 -9.87 10.87 -7.41
C ASP A 94 -10.32 9.81 -8.43
N LEU A 95 -9.37 9.13 -9.08
CA LEU A 95 -9.67 8.03 -9.99
C LEU A 95 -10.24 6.81 -9.26
N SER A 96 -9.72 6.52 -8.07
CA SER A 96 -10.27 5.49 -7.17
C SER A 96 -11.73 5.81 -6.82
N ASP A 97 -11.99 7.04 -6.39
CA ASP A 97 -13.32 7.51 -5.96
C ASP A 97 -14.35 7.51 -7.10
N THR A 98 -13.90 7.75 -8.33
CA THR A 98 -14.80 7.92 -9.48
C THR A 98 -15.04 6.66 -10.30
N LEU A 99 -14.05 5.78 -10.47
CA LEU A 99 -14.13 4.72 -11.50
C LEU A 99 -13.81 3.30 -11.03
N TYR A 100 -12.89 3.13 -10.09
CA TYR A 100 -12.35 1.80 -9.79
C TYR A 100 -12.59 1.33 -8.36
N GLY A 101 -13.01 2.22 -7.47
CA GLY A 101 -13.01 1.98 -6.04
C GLY A 101 -11.61 1.75 -5.47
N PRO A 102 -11.46 1.86 -4.14
CA PRO A 102 -12.46 2.31 -3.16
C PRO A 102 -12.70 3.84 -3.21
N SER A 103 -13.82 4.27 -2.65
CA SER A 103 -14.11 5.70 -2.43
C SER A 103 -13.07 6.34 -1.53
N ARG A 104 -12.95 7.68 -1.58
CA ARG A 104 -12.04 8.41 -0.69
C ARG A 104 -12.33 8.14 0.78
N GLY A 105 -13.61 8.05 1.16
CA GLY A 105 -14.02 7.73 2.53
C GLY A 105 -13.49 6.35 2.95
N GLU A 106 -13.65 5.35 2.10
CA GLU A 106 -13.12 4.00 2.36
C GLU A 106 -11.59 3.98 2.44
N VAL A 107 -10.89 4.75 1.60
CA VAL A 107 -9.42 4.93 1.71
C VAL A 107 -9.05 5.51 3.08
N ILE A 108 -9.75 6.56 3.52
CA ILE A 108 -9.48 7.22 4.80
C ILE A 108 -9.67 6.25 5.96
N TYR A 109 -10.80 5.55 6.01
CA TYR A 109 -11.08 4.58 7.07
C TYR A 109 -10.15 3.38 7.03
N SER A 110 -9.83 2.86 5.83
CA SER A 110 -8.90 1.73 5.68
C SER A 110 -7.49 2.11 6.13
N GLY A 111 -7.02 3.29 5.72
CA GLY A 111 -5.74 3.84 6.18
C GLY A 111 -5.69 4.01 7.70
N ALA A 112 -6.71 4.62 8.30
CA ALA A 112 -6.79 4.79 9.75
C ALA A 112 -6.81 3.45 10.50
N ARG A 113 -7.54 2.44 10.00
CA ARG A 113 -7.57 1.09 10.58
C ARG A 113 -6.23 0.37 10.45
N GLY A 114 -5.54 0.52 9.32
CA GLY A 114 -4.21 -0.07 9.14
C GLY A 114 -3.19 0.53 10.11
N VAL A 115 -3.22 1.85 10.32
CA VAL A 115 -2.36 2.51 11.31
C VAL A 115 -2.74 2.09 12.74
N LEU A 116 -4.03 2.01 13.06
CA LEU A 116 -4.48 1.52 14.36
C LEU A 116 -3.99 0.09 14.63
N HIS A 117 -3.99 -0.78 13.61
CA HIS A 117 -3.45 -2.14 13.73
C HIS A 117 -1.96 -2.14 14.08
N LEU A 118 -1.16 -1.22 13.52
CA LEU A 118 0.23 -1.02 13.93
C LEU A 118 0.32 -0.65 15.40
N PHE A 119 -0.50 0.30 15.84
CA PHE A 119 -0.41 0.87 17.18
C PHE A 119 -0.80 -0.15 18.26
N VAL A 120 -1.84 -0.95 17.99
CA VAL A 120 -2.34 -1.98 18.92
C VAL A 120 -1.42 -3.20 18.95
N ASN A 121 -1.06 -3.75 17.78
CA ASN A 121 -0.46 -5.08 17.71
C ASN A 121 1.06 -5.08 17.59
N ILE A 122 1.62 -4.07 16.91
CA ILE A 122 3.06 -4.04 16.60
C ILE A 122 3.79 -3.13 17.58
N PHE A 123 3.37 -1.87 17.69
CA PHE A 123 4.04 -0.89 18.53
C PHE A 123 3.60 -0.91 19.98
N LYS A 124 2.36 -1.37 20.25
CA LYS A 124 1.81 -1.58 21.60
C LYS A 124 1.92 -0.34 22.50
N PHE A 125 1.57 0.84 21.97
CA PHE A 125 1.65 2.11 22.72
C PHE A 125 0.29 2.79 22.94
N MET A 126 -0.82 2.04 22.88
CA MET A 126 -2.17 2.59 23.07
C MET A 126 -2.41 3.17 24.48
N ASP A 127 -1.56 2.82 25.45
CA ASP A 127 -1.51 3.37 26.80
C ASP A 127 -0.87 4.78 26.87
N LYS A 128 -0.26 5.26 25.77
CA LYS A 128 0.46 6.52 25.71
C LYS A 128 -0.43 7.68 25.27
N LYS A 129 0.03 8.91 25.51
CA LYS A 129 -0.64 10.13 25.04
C LYS A 129 -0.21 10.50 23.63
N PHE A 130 -1.18 10.77 22.76
CA PHE A 130 -0.95 11.14 21.37
C PHE A 130 -1.25 12.62 21.14
N VAL A 131 -0.37 13.29 20.41
CA VAL A 131 -0.65 14.60 19.83
C VAL A 131 -0.59 14.49 18.31
N VAL A 132 -1.66 14.93 17.64
CA VAL A 132 -1.83 14.82 16.19
C VAL A 132 -1.85 16.20 15.57
N TYR A 133 -0.83 16.54 14.80
CA TYR A 133 -0.77 17.76 14.01
C TYR A 133 -1.33 17.49 12.60
N THR A 134 -2.32 18.27 12.20
CA THR A 134 -3.05 18.08 10.92
C THR A 134 -3.00 19.33 10.06
N GLY A 135 -2.82 19.16 8.76
CA GLY A 135 -2.90 20.21 7.74
C GLY A 135 -4.14 20.09 6.87
N ALA A 136 -4.01 20.17 5.55
CA ALA A 136 -5.15 20.35 4.64
C ALA A 136 -5.50 19.15 3.73
N GLY A 137 -4.81 18.02 3.87
CA GLY A 137 -4.90 16.89 2.93
C GLY A 137 -5.62 15.65 3.45
N ILE A 138 -5.57 14.59 2.64
CA ILE A 138 -6.18 13.30 2.96
C ILE A 138 -5.52 12.60 4.15
N PHE A 139 -4.21 12.79 4.34
CA PHE A 139 -3.49 12.17 5.45
C PHE A 139 -3.95 12.76 6.79
N SER A 140 -4.34 14.03 6.80
CA SER A 140 -4.96 14.72 7.94
C SER A 140 -6.34 14.15 8.25
N GLU A 141 -7.16 13.88 7.22
CA GLU A 141 -8.44 13.18 7.39
C GLU A 141 -8.22 11.79 8.00
N ILE A 142 -7.22 11.03 7.52
CA ILE A 142 -6.81 9.75 8.12
C ILE A 142 -6.38 9.92 9.57
N ALA A 143 -5.58 10.94 9.88
CA ALA A 143 -5.07 11.21 11.22
C ALA A 143 -6.20 11.50 12.23
N VAL A 144 -7.21 12.26 11.82
CA VAL A 144 -8.38 12.55 12.67
C VAL A 144 -9.21 11.28 12.91
N VAL A 145 -9.47 10.49 11.87
CA VAL A 145 -10.19 9.21 12.02
C VAL A 145 -9.40 8.25 12.90
N LEU A 146 -8.08 8.17 12.74
CA LEU A 146 -7.19 7.40 13.61
C LEU A 146 -7.28 7.85 15.06
N GLY A 147 -7.26 9.17 15.32
CA GLY A 147 -7.44 9.71 16.66
C GLY A 147 -8.76 9.28 17.28
N ARG A 148 -9.86 9.40 16.53
CA ARG A 148 -11.19 8.95 16.96
C ARG A 148 -11.24 7.46 17.27
N LEU A 149 -10.61 6.62 16.45
CA LEU A 149 -10.53 5.18 16.69
C LEU A 149 -9.66 4.84 17.90
N SER A 150 -8.57 5.58 18.12
CA SER A 150 -7.66 5.37 19.24
C SER A 150 -8.34 5.66 20.58
N MET A 151 -9.25 6.63 20.63
CA MET A 151 -10.05 6.90 21.84
C MET A 151 -10.92 5.72 22.26
N LEU A 152 -11.35 4.85 21.33
CA LEU A 152 -12.10 3.64 21.67
C LEU A 152 -11.27 2.64 22.48
N TYR A 153 -9.94 2.77 22.45
CA TYR A 153 -8.99 1.99 23.25
C TYR A 153 -8.57 2.73 24.53
N GLY A 154 -9.21 3.86 24.87
CA GLY A 154 -8.89 4.65 26.06
C GLY A 154 -7.66 5.56 25.92
N THR A 155 -7.12 5.71 24.70
CA THR A 155 -5.96 6.57 24.44
C THR A 155 -6.34 8.04 24.53
N ASP A 156 -5.55 8.83 25.26
CA ASP A 156 -5.65 10.30 25.29
C ASP A 156 -5.05 10.87 24.01
N VAL A 157 -5.92 11.41 23.15
CA VAL A 157 -5.53 12.01 21.88
C VAL A 157 -5.89 13.50 21.91
N THR A 158 -4.95 14.36 21.51
CA THR A 158 -5.22 15.78 21.25
C THR A 158 -4.89 16.10 19.80
N ILE A 159 -5.85 16.70 19.09
CA ILE A 159 -5.66 17.12 17.69
C ILE A 159 -5.38 18.62 17.63
N ILE A 160 -4.34 18.99 16.89
CA ILE A 160 -3.90 20.37 16.66
C ILE A 160 -3.93 20.65 15.14
N PRO A 161 -5.02 21.21 14.61
CA PRO A 161 -5.11 21.56 13.20
C PRO A 161 -4.39 22.87 12.89
N SER A 162 -3.51 22.87 11.89
CA SER A 162 -2.89 24.08 11.33
C SER A 162 -3.77 24.75 10.28
N VAL A 163 -4.65 23.99 9.62
CA VAL A 163 -5.63 24.45 8.63
C VAL A 163 -6.96 23.74 8.88
N ARG A 164 -8.09 24.37 8.52
CA ARG A 164 -9.43 23.74 8.57
C ARG A 164 -10.10 23.78 7.20
N THR A 165 -10.01 22.69 6.45
CA THR A 165 -10.79 22.50 5.23
C THR A 165 -12.20 22.03 5.57
N GLN A 166 -13.15 22.12 4.63
CA GLN A 166 -14.52 21.62 4.86
C GLN A 166 -14.54 20.13 5.23
N ARG A 167 -13.71 19.32 4.56
CA ARG A 167 -13.60 17.87 4.84
C ARG A 167 -12.99 17.60 6.20
N LEU A 168 -11.88 18.26 6.53
CA LEU A 168 -11.26 18.09 7.85
C LEU A 168 -12.19 18.57 8.96
N THR A 169 -12.91 19.68 8.77
CA THR A 169 -13.88 20.20 9.74
C THR A 169 -14.99 19.19 10.03
N ARG A 170 -15.45 18.45 9.01
CA ARG A 170 -16.41 17.36 9.20
C ARG A 170 -15.85 16.24 10.07
N GLU A 171 -14.62 15.80 9.82
CA GLU A 171 -14.01 14.74 10.63
C GLU A 171 -13.70 15.22 12.06
N LEU A 172 -13.25 16.47 12.22
CA LEU A 172 -13.06 17.09 13.53
C LEU A 172 -14.36 17.19 14.33
N PHE A 173 -15.47 17.55 13.66
CA PHE A 173 -16.78 17.56 14.30
C PHE A 173 -17.16 16.18 14.87
N TYR A 174 -16.94 15.10 14.12
CA TYR A 174 -17.19 13.75 14.62
C TYR A 174 -16.22 13.35 15.73
N TYR A 175 -14.98 13.82 15.68
CA TYR A 175 -13.99 13.58 16.72
C TYR A 175 -14.38 14.26 18.05
N GLU A 176 -14.75 15.54 18.02
CA GLU A 176 -15.23 16.30 19.18
C GLU A 176 -16.54 15.72 19.73
N SER A 177 -17.45 15.29 18.85
CA SER A 177 -18.71 14.63 19.24
C SER A 177 -18.50 13.33 20.02
N ASN A 178 -17.34 12.68 19.85
CA ASN A 178 -16.94 11.50 20.60
C ASN A 178 -16.17 11.82 21.89
N GLY A 179 -16.12 13.10 22.30
CA GLY A 179 -15.38 13.57 23.47
C GLY A 179 -13.90 13.88 23.20
N GLY A 180 -13.50 13.96 21.93
CA GLY A 180 -12.12 14.24 21.54
C GLY A 180 -11.73 15.68 21.82
N VAL A 181 -10.45 15.91 22.11
CA VAL A 181 -9.91 17.26 22.41
C VAL A 181 -9.24 17.86 21.17
N VAL A 182 -9.79 18.96 20.66
CA VAL A 182 -9.16 19.81 19.65
C VAL A 182 -8.55 21.03 20.33
N SER A 183 -7.28 21.30 20.06
CA SER A 183 -6.50 22.36 20.71
C SER A 183 -5.71 23.16 19.68
N ASN A 184 -5.42 24.42 19.98
CA ASN A 184 -4.47 25.23 19.22
C ASN A 184 -3.10 25.33 19.93
N LYS A 185 -2.98 24.72 21.11
CA LYS A 185 -1.78 24.75 21.96
C LYS A 185 -1.14 23.37 22.03
N ARG A 186 0.19 23.36 21.98
CA ARG A 186 1.01 22.18 22.27
C ARG A 186 0.71 21.67 23.69
N LYS A 187 0.69 20.35 23.83
CA LYS A 187 0.57 19.64 25.11
C LYS A 187 1.76 18.71 25.31
N ASP A 188 1.97 18.27 26.54
CA ASP A 188 2.91 17.19 26.82
C ASP A 188 2.49 15.92 26.08
N GLN A 189 3.45 15.27 25.45
CA GLN A 189 3.22 14.33 24.36
C GLN A 189 4.24 13.19 24.41
N THR A 190 3.76 11.95 24.31
CA THR A 190 4.63 10.78 24.22
C THR A 190 4.84 10.39 22.76
N ILE A 191 3.74 10.29 22.01
CA ILE A 191 3.73 9.98 20.58
C ILE A 191 3.23 11.20 19.82
N VAL A 192 3.98 11.62 18.81
CA VAL A 192 3.61 12.73 17.92
C VAL A 192 3.27 12.18 16.55
N ILE A 193 2.10 12.53 16.02
CA ILE A 193 1.64 12.17 14.69
C ILE A 193 1.56 13.44 13.86
N ILE A 194 2.13 13.45 12.65
CA ILE A 194 2.18 14.60 11.76
C ILE A 194 1.60 14.21 10.40
N ALA A 195 0.62 14.98 9.91
CA ALA A 195 -0.04 14.74 8.64
C ALA A 195 -0.32 16.05 7.87
N ASP A 196 0.04 16.10 6.59
CA ASP A 196 -0.12 17.24 5.64
C ASP A 196 0.28 18.62 6.17
N THR A 197 1.24 18.68 7.10
CA THR A 197 1.72 19.94 7.66
C THR A 197 3.24 19.90 7.80
N ASP A 198 3.87 21.06 7.67
CA ASP A 198 5.31 21.17 7.85
C ASP A 198 5.71 20.81 9.27
N ALA A 199 6.56 19.79 9.39
CA ALA A 199 7.12 19.39 10.67
C ALA A 199 8.15 20.42 11.15
N LYS A 200 7.87 20.99 12.33
CA LYS A 200 8.73 21.94 13.03
C LYS A 200 9.34 21.30 14.26
N GLU A 201 10.53 21.75 14.66
CA GLU A 201 11.30 21.15 15.76
C GLU A 201 10.52 21.19 17.09
N GLU A 202 9.76 22.25 17.34
CA GLU A 202 8.93 22.39 18.53
C GLU A 202 7.80 21.36 18.63
N MET A 203 7.33 20.84 17.48
CA MET A 203 6.27 19.82 17.45
C MET A 203 6.78 18.48 17.95
N THR A 204 8.04 18.17 17.65
CA THR A 204 8.67 16.86 17.93
C THR A 204 9.53 16.88 19.19
N LYS A 205 9.78 18.06 19.77
CA LYS A 205 10.54 18.20 21.01
C LYS A 205 9.96 17.31 22.12
N ASN A 206 10.85 16.56 22.77
CA ASN A 206 10.56 15.61 23.86
C ASN A 206 9.62 14.44 23.49
N ALA A 207 9.31 14.23 22.21
CA ALA A 207 8.54 13.06 21.80
C ALA A 207 9.40 11.79 21.90
N GLU A 208 8.85 10.70 22.45
CA GLU A 208 9.51 9.38 22.44
C GLU A 208 9.52 8.79 21.03
N ARG A 209 8.52 9.15 20.21
CA ARG A 209 8.31 8.66 18.86
C ARG A 209 7.58 9.68 17.99
N VAL A 210 7.98 9.77 16.72
CA VAL A 210 7.33 10.64 15.72
C VAL A 210 6.86 9.80 14.53
N ILE A 211 5.60 9.94 14.18
CA ILE A 211 4.95 9.17 13.11
C ILE A 211 4.44 10.15 12.06
N PHE A 212 5.00 10.04 10.87
CA PHE A 212 4.58 10.79 9.69
C PHE A 212 3.53 9.99 8.91
N LEU A 213 2.44 10.64 8.52
CA LEU A 213 1.40 10.03 7.68
C LEU A 213 1.49 10.62 6.26
N GLY A 214 1.77 9.76 5.29
CA GLY A 214 1.86 10.08 3.88
C GLY A 214 3.20 10.69 3.47
N ASP A 215 3.46 11.94 3.84
CA ASP A 215 4.74 12.62 3.57
C ASP A 215 5.56 12.78 4.86
N TYR A 216 6.86 13.00 4.73
CA TYR A 216 7.79 13.04 5.86
C TYR A 216 8.84 14.14 5.73
N LYS A 217 9.47 14.43 6.88
CA LYS A 217 10.71 15.21 6.96
C LYS A 217 11.76 14.41 7.73
N ASN A 218 13.01 14.43 7.27
CA ASN A 218 14.12 13.88 8.03
C ASN A 218 14.41 14.79 9.23
N ILE A 219 13.99 14.37 10.42
CA ILE A 219 14.24 15.04 11.70
C ILE A 219 15.23 14.23 12.55
N GLU A 220 15.96 14.87 13.45
CA GLU A 220 16.89 14.21 14.37
C GLU A 220 16.14 13.59 15.56
N THR A 221 15.36 12.55 15.29
CA THR A 221 14.69 11.74 16.33
C THR A 221 15.01 10.27 16.08
N PRO A 222 15.39 9.49 17.12
CA PRO A 222 15.81 8.10 16.93
C PRO A 222 14.65 7.19 16.53
N ASN A 223 13.47 7.39 17.11
CA ASN A 223 12.27 6.61 16.81
C ASN A 223 11.35 7.42 15.90
N LYS A 224 11.49 7.23 14.59
CA LYS A 224 10.62 7.86 13.61
C LYS A 224 10.15 6.89 12.53
N GLU A 225 8.88 6.99 12.21
CA GLU A 225 8.20 6.18 11.21
C GLU A 225 7.56 7.09 10.16
N VAL A 226 7.48 6.61 8.92
CA VAL A 226 6.54 7.15 7.93
C VAL A 226 5.62 6.02 7.48
N ILE A 227 4.33 6.32 7.39
CA ILE A 227 3.30 5.40 6.93
C ILE A 227 2.72 5.96 5.63
N PHE A 228 2.97 5.27 4.52
CA PHE A 228 2.40 5.55 3.21
C PHE A 228 1.09 4.79 3.04
N PHE A 229 0.20 5.27 2.17
CA PHE A 229 -1.14 4.69 1.98
C PHE A 229 -1.37 4.33 0.52
N GLY A 230 -1.33 3.03 0.20
CA GLY A 230 -1.44 2.49 -1.17
C GLY A 230 -0.19 2.69 -2.01
N VAL A 231 0.29 3.93 -2.14
CA VAL A 231 1.50 4.31 -2.90
C VAL A 231 2.31 5.35 -2.09
N PRO A 232 3.65 5.24 -2.03
CA PRO A 232 4.48 6.28 -1.44
C PRO A 232 4.39 7.61 -2.22
N VAL A 233 4.21 8.73 -1.50
CA VAL A 233 4.21 10.09 -2.12
C VAL A 233 5.59 10.75 -2.16
N ARG A 234 6.60 10.02 -1.66
CA ARG A 234 8.00 10.41 -1.61
C ARG A 234 8.85 9.16 -1.58
N ASP A 235 10.10 9.25 -2.03
CA ASP A 235 11.00 8.10 -2.03
C ASP A 235 11.20 7.55 -0.61
N PRO A 236 10.82 6.29 -0.32
CA PRO A 236 11.08 5.68 0.98
C PRO A 236 12.57 5.52 1.31
N ALA A 237 13.45 5.45 0.29
CA ALA A 237 14.89 5.26 0.49
C ALA A 237 15.58 6.49 1.10
N GLU A 238 15.06 7.68 0.82
CA GLU A 238 15.51 8.96 1.37
C GLU A 238 15.13 9.13 2.85
N PHE A 239 14.17 8.35 3.37
CA PHE A 239 13.80 8.42 4.77
C PHE A 239 14.85 7.73 5.65
N THR A 240 15.19 8.39 6.76
CA THR A 240 16.19 7.90 7.72
C THR A 240 15.58 7.05 8.84
N GLY A 241 14.25 6.94 8.91
CA GLY A 241 13.54 6.10 9.87
C GLY A 241 12.95 4.83 9.23
N ASN A 242 11.89 4.29 9.86
CA ASN A 242 11.17 3.13 9.32
C ASN A 242 10.06 3.56 8.35
N ALA A 243 10.15 3.14 7.09
CA ALA A 243 9.09 3.32 6.10
C ALA A 243 8.15 2.11 6.07
N ILE A 244 6.84 2.37 6.18
CA ILE A 244 5.78 1.36 6.18
C ILE A 244 4.76 1.73 5.11
N LEU A 245 4.35 0.75 4.31
CA LEU A 245 3.23 0.87 3.39
C LEU A 245 1.99 0.24 4.04
N CYS A 246 0.92 1.01 4.12
CA CYS A 246 -0.42 0.55 4.47
C CYS A 246 -1.21 0.32 3.18
N ASP A 247 -1.75 -0.88 3.02
CA ASP A 247 -2.71 -1.14 1.94
C ASP A 247 -4.04 -0.45 2.27
N VAL A 248 -4.60 0.24 1.29
CA VAL A 248 -5.90 0.93 1.37
C VAL A 248 -6.88 0.43 0.32
N GLY A 249 -6.57 -0.70 -0.34
CA GLY A 249 -7.48 -1.40 -1.23
C GLY A 249 -7.52 -0.87 -2.66
N LEU A 250 -6.54 -0.06 -3.09
CA LEU A 250 -6.52 0.51 -4.44
C LEU A 250 -6.54 -0.60 -5.51
N SER A 251 -7.35 -0.40 -6.55
CA SER A 251 -7.47 -1.34 -7.67
C SER A 251 -6.18 -1.47 -8.47
N SER A 252 -5.84 -2.68 -8.93
CA SER A 252 -4.71 -2.94 -9.85
C SER A 252 -4.76 -2.08 -11.11
N LYS A 253 -5.97 -1.76 -11.59
CA LYS A 253 -6.20 -0.91 -12.77
C LYS A 253 -5.61 0.49 -12.61
N ILE A 254 -5.61 1.03 -11.39
CA ILE A 254 -5.03 2.35 -11.08
C ILE A 254 -3.50 2.30 -11.21
N PHE A 255 -2.87 1.28 -10.63
CA PHE A 255 -1.41 1.10 -10.71
C PHE A 255 -0.94 0.94 -12.16
N THR A 256 -1.65 0.13 -12.95
CA THR A 256 -1.35 -0.02 -14.39
C THR A 256 -1.52 1.29 -15.14
N LYS A 257 -2.60 2.05 -14.90
CA LYS A 257 -2.88 3.30 -15.60
C LYS A 257 -1.79 4.36 -15.40
N PHE A 258 -1.24 4.44 -14.19
CA PHE A 258 -0.20 5.42 -13.86
C PHE A 258 1.22 4.84 -13.89
N ASN A 259 1.39 3.59 -14.36
CA ASN A 259 2.67 2.89 -14.37
C ASN A 259 3.39 2.90 -12.99
N ILE A 260 2.62 2.63 -11.93
CA ILE A 260 3.07 2.59 -10.54
C ILE A 260 3.33 1.15 -10.13
N ARG A 261 4.39 0.93 -9.34
CA ARG A 261 4.72 -0.40 -8.83
C ARG A 261 3.64 -0.82 -7.83
N LYS A 262 2.94 -1.90 -8.15
CA LYS A 262 2.06 -2.56 -7.19
C LYS A 262 2.91 -3.31 -6.17
N TYR A 263 2.69 -3.01 -4.90
CA TYR A 263 3.26 -3.78 -3.79
C TYR A 263 2.35 -5.00 -3.51
N SER A 264 2.92 -6.09 -2.99
CA SER A 264 2.12 -7.27 -2.66
C SER A 264 1.01 -6.90 -1.66
N PRO A 265 -0.21 -7.43 -1.81
CA PRO A 265 -1.34 -7.09 -0.95
C PRO A 265 -1.09 -7.65 0.46
N LYS A 266 -0.48 -6.81 1.30
CA LYS A 266 -0.33 -7.02 2.73
C LYS A 266 -0.88 -5.77 3.38
N LEU A 267 -1.71 -5.94 4.41
CA LEU A 267 -2.27 -4.82 5.17
C LEU A 267 -1.18 -3.82 5.56
N LEU A 268 0.00 -4.34 5.96
CA LEU A 268 1.17 -3.57 6.34
C LEU A 268 2.43 -4.23 5.77
N GLN A 269 3.30 -3.43 5.15
CA GLN A 269 4.58 -3.89 4.60
C GLN A 269 5.70 -2.90 4.95
N LYS A 270 6.79 -3.38 5.57
CA LYS A 270 8.01 -2.58 5.70
C LYS A 270 8.66 -2.43 4.33
N ILE A 271 8.97 -1.20 3.93
CA ILE A 271 9.69 -0.92 2.68
C ILE A 271 11.18 -0.89 3.02
N THR A 272 11.93 -1.89 2.58
CA THR A 272 13.40 -1.92 2.72
C THR A 272 14.06 -1.06 1.64
N LYS A 273 15.17 -0.41 2.02
CA LYS A 273 16.05 0.27 1.05
C LYS A 273 16.56 -0.77 0.05
N GLN A 274 16.35 -0.52 -1.24
CA GLN A 274 16.97 -1.31 -2.33
C GLN A 274 18.37 -0.81 -2.58
#